data_AF-A0A9D4IRX1-F1
#
_entry.id   AF-A0A9D4IRX1-F1
#
_cell.length_a   1.000
_cell.length_b   1.000
_cell.length_c   1.000
_cell.angle_alpha   90.00
_cell.angle_beta   90.00
_cell.angle_gamma   90.00
#
_symmetry.space_group_name_H-M   'P 1'
#
loop_
_entity.id
_entity.type
_entity.pdbx_description
1 polymer ?
#
loop_
_entity_poly.entity_id
_entity_poly.type
_entity_poly.pdbx_seq_one_letter_code
_entity_poly.pdbx_strand_id
1 'polypeptide(L)'
;MLLLLLLLLLLLLLLLLLLLLLLLLLLLLLLLLLLLLLLLLLLLPLLLLLLLLLLLLLLLLHVLLLLLLLLVLLLLVLPPPPPRLLLLLLLLLPLLLLLLPLLLLLLLLLPLLLLLLLLLLLLLLLLLLLLLLLLLLLLLLLLLLLLLLLLLLLLLLHQHHHHHHHSQ
;
A
#
# COMPACT_ATOMS: atom_id res chain seq x y z
N MET A 1 -31.27 41.97 21.73
CA MET A 1 -30.00 41.57 22.38
C MET A 1 -29.80 40.06 22.43
N LEU A 2 -30.74 39.28 23.00
CA LEU A 2 -30.58 37.82 23.12
C LEU A 2 -30.43 37.09 21.77
N LEU A 3 -31.16 37.53 20.73
CA LEU A 3 -31.06 36.96 19.38
C LEU A 3 -29.69 37.22 18.72
N LEU A 4 -29.13 38.43 18.87
CA LEU A 4 -27.80 38.77 18.36
C LEU A 4 -26.72 37.93 19.06
N LEU A 5 -26.83 37.75 20.37
CA LEU A 5 -25.91 36.92 21.16
C LEU A 5 -25.98 35.45 20.74
N LEU A 6 -27.20 34.93 20.50
CA LEU A 6 -27.40 33.57 20.03
C LEU A 6 -26.84 33.36 18.61
N LEU A 7 -27.05 34.31 17.70
CA LEU A 7 -26.50 34.27 16.35
C LEU A 7 -24.97 34.34 16.34
N LEU A 8 -24.38 35.17 17.20
CA LEU A 8 -22.94 35.26 17.39
C LEU A 8 -22.35 33.94 17.93
N LEU A 9 -22.96 33.36 18.96
CA LEU A 9 -22.53 32.09 19.55
C LEU A 9 -22.55 30.96 18.51
N LEU A 10 -23.60 30.91 17.71
CA LEU A 10 -23.80 29.93 16.66
C LEU A 10 -22.81 30.13 15.49
N LEU A 11 -22.55 31.37 15.08
CA LEU A 11 -21.50 31.68 14.10
C LEU A 11 -20.11 31.23 14.60
N LEU A 12 -19.82 31.50 15.87
CA LEU A 12 -18.58 31.06 16.52
C LEU A 12 -18.48 29.53 16.54
N LEU A 13 -19.57 28.83 16.85
CA LEU A 13 -19.63 27.37 16.83
C LEU A 13 -19.37 26.82 15.42
N LEU A 14 -19.98 27.42 14.40
CA LEU A 14 -19.76 27.03 13.01
C LEU A 14 -18.30 27.25 12.58
N LEU A 15 -17.72 28.40 12.94
CA LEU A 15 -16.31 28.70 12.67
C LEU A 15 -15.38 27.69 13.35
N LEU A 16 -15.64 27.37 14.63
CA LEU A 16 -14.89 26.39 15.39
C LEU A 16 -14.98 25.00 14.74
N LEU A 17 -16.19 24.59 14.32
CA LEU A 17 -16.41 23.32 13.63
C LEU A 17 -15.68 23.27 12.29
N LEU A 18 -15.71 24.35 11.51
CA LEU A 18 -14.97 24.46 10.24
C LEU A 18 -13.46 24.36 10.46
N LEU A 19 -12.93 25.05 11.47
CA LEU A 19 -11.52 24.99 11.84
C LEU A 19 -11.13 23.56 12.26
N LEU A 20 -11.95 22.92 13.09
CA LEU A 20 -11.75 21.53 13.51
C LEU A 20 -11.75 20.57 12.30
N LEU A 21 -12.69 20.76 11.37
CA LEU A 21 -12.77 19.97 10.13
C LEU A 21 -11.51 20.15 9.28
N LEU A 22 -11.06 21.39 9.09
CA LEU A 22 -9.84 21.70 8.34
C LEU A 22 -8.61 21.05 8.99
N LEU A 23 -8.49 21.16 10.32
CA LEU A 23 -7.41 20.54 11.08
C LEU A 23 -7.43 19.02 10.94
N LEU A 24 -8.60 18.40 11.05
CA LEU A 24 -8.79 16.96 10.91
C LEU A 24 -8.40 16.49 9.50
N LEU A 25 -8.84 17.22 8.46
CA LEU A 25 -8.49 16.94 7.07
C LEU A 25 -6.96 17.03 6.85
N LEU A 26 -6.33 18.08 7.39
CA LEU A 26 -4.88 18.27 7.32
C LEU A 26 -4.13 17.13 8.01
N LEU A 27 -4.54 16.77 9.22
CA LEU A 27 -3.97 15.67 9.99
C LEU A 27 -4.07 14.35 9.23
N LEU A 28 -5.23 14.09 8.63
CA LEU A 28 -5.52 12.88 7.88
C LEU A 28 -4.73 12.83 6.55
N LEU A 29 -4.58 13.97 5.87
CA LEU A 29 -3.69 14.09 4.70
C LEU A 29 -2.23 13.82 5.09
N LEU A 30 -1.77 14.41 6.20
CA LEU A 30 -0.42 14.19 6.72
C LEU A 30 -0.19 12.72 7.07
N LEU A 31 -1.17 12.08 7.72
CA LEU A 31 -1.13 10.66 8.06
C LEU A 31 -1.04 9.80 6.79
N LEU A 32 -1.84 10.10 5.77
CA LEU A 32 -1.81 9.41 4.49
C LEU A 32 -0.44 9.55 3.81
N LEU A 33 0.11 10.77 3.78
CA LEU A 33 1.43 11.04 3.22
C LEU A 33 2.52 10.29 3.98
N LEU A 34 2.48 10.31 5.31
CA LEU A 34 3.42 9.59 6.16
C LEU A 34 3.34 8.09 5.92
N LEU A 35 2.13 7.54 5.84
CA LEU A 35 1.92 6.12 5.55
C LEU A 35 2.46 5.75 4.16
N LEU A 36 2.21 6.58 3.14
CA LEU A 36 2.74 6.39 1.79
C LEU A 36 4.27 6.40 1.79
N LEU A 37 4.87 7.36 2.50
CA LEU A 37 6.32 7.47 2.65
C LEU A 37 6.91 6.24 3.35
N LEU A 38 6.29 5.81 4.47
CA LEU A 38 6.69 4.61 5.20
C LEU A 38 6.62 3.37 4.30
N LEU A 39 5.54 3.24 3.55
CA LEU A 39 5.31 2.16 2.60
C LEU A 39 6.37 2.16 1.49
N LEU A 40 6.68 3.32 0.91
CA LEU A 40 7.75 3.47 -0.08
C LEU A 40 9.12 3.09 0.52
N LEU A 41 9.42 3.60 1.72
CA LEU A 41 10.66 3.33 2.44
C LEU A 41 10.84 1.85 2.76
N LEU A 42 9.75 1.14 3.03
CA LEU A 42 9.74 -0.31 3.30
C LEU A 42 9.83 -1.14 2.02
N LEU A 43 9.17 -0.71 0.95
CA LEU A 43 9.17 -1.43 -0.33
C LEU A 43 10.50 -1.33 -1.07
N LEU A 44 11.14 -0.16 -1.08
CA LEU A 44 12.38 0.07 -1.80
C LEU A 44 13.49 -0.94 -1.46
N PRO A 45 13.87 -1.16 -0.18
CA PRO A 45 14.89 -2.14 0.17
C PRO A 45 14.45 -3.58 -0.15
N LEU A 46 13.15 -3.89 -0.04
CA LEU A 46 12.62 -5.21 -0.38
C LEU A 46 12.72 -5.48 -1.89
N LEU A 47 12.42 -4.49 -2.72
CA LEU A 47 12.55 -4.57 -4.18
C LEU A 47 14.02 -4.71 -4.60
N LEU A 48 14.92 -3.95 -3.97
CA LEU A 48 16.36 -4.06 -4.20
C LEU A 48 16.89 -5.44 -3.79
N LEU A 49 16.48 -5.96 -2.63
CA LEU A 49 16.84 -7.30 -2.17
C LEU A 49 16.36 -8.36 -3.15
N LEU A 50 15.13 -8.24 -3.64
CA LEU A 50 14.56 -9.17 -4.61
C LEU A 50 15.31 -9.13 -5.94
N LEU A 51 15.62 -7.93 -6.44
CA LEU A 51 16.40 -7.75 -7.66
C LEU A 51 17.79 -8.39 -7.53
N LEU A 52 18.44 -8.18 -6.39
CA LEU A 52 19.73 -8.81 -6.07
C LEU A 52 19.60 -10.33 -6.06
N LEU A 53 18.57 -10.87 -5.41
CA LEU A 53 18.30 -12.30 -5.34
C LEU A 53 18.03 -12.89 -6.74
N LEU A 54 17.25 -12.20 -7.57
CA LEU A 54 17.00 -12.58 -8.96
C LEU A 54 18.29 -12.63 -9.78
N LEU A 55 19.14 -11.61 -9.65
CA LEU A 55 20.43 -11.54 -10.33
C LEU A 55 21.37 -12.65 -9.88
N LEU A 56 21.43 -12.92 -8.57
CA LEU A 56 22.21 -14.02 -8.01
C LEU A 56 21.71 -15.37 -8.54
N LEU A 57 20.39 -15.57 -8.59
CA LEU A 57 19.77 -16.80 -9.07
C LEU A 57 20.07 -17.03 -10.55
N LEU A 58 19.99 -15.98 -11.37
CA LEU A 58 20.32 -16.02 -12.79
C LEU A 58 21.81 -16.31 -13.02
N LEU A 59 22.70 -15.69 -12.23
CA LEU A 59 24.12 -15.97 -12.26
C LEU A 59 24.41 -17.43 -11.89
N LEU A 60 23.79 -17.93 -10.83
CA LEU A 60 23.93 -19.32 -10.39
C LEU A 60 23.45 -20.30 -11.46
N LEU A 61 22.29 -20.03 -12.06
CA LEU A 61 21.75 -20.81 -13.18
C LEU A 61 22.74 -20.83 -14.36
N HIS A 62 23.31 -19.67 -14.71
CA HIS A 62 24.28 -19.57 -15.80
C HIS A 62 25.55 -20.38 -15.52
N VAL A 63 26.12 -20.26 -14.31
CA VAL A 63 27.28 -21.05 -13.88
C VAL A 63 26.97 -22.55 -13.89
N LEU A 64 25.80 -22.96 -13.40
CA LEU A 64 25.37 -24.35 -13.42
C LEU A 64 25.29 -24.91 -14.85
N LEU A 65 24.73 -24.14 -15.78
CA LEU A 65 24.65 -24.51 -17.20
C LEU A 65 26.04 -24.62 -17.84
N LEU A 66 26.96 -23.70 -17.55
CA LEU A 66 28.34 -23.76 -18.02
C LEU A 66 29.07 -25.00 -17.48
N LEU A 67 28.89 -25.32 -16.19
CA LEU A 67 29.47 -26.51 -15.58
C LEU A 67 28.92 -27.79 -16.21
N LEU A 68 27.60 -27.86 -16.44
CA LEU A 68 26.97 -28.98 -17.12
C LEU A 68 27.51 -29.14 -18.55
N LEU A 69 27.61 -28.04 -19.31
CA LEU A 69 28.16 -28.04 -20.66
C LEU A 69 29.61 -28.52 -20.69
N LEU A 70 30.44 -27.99 -19.78
CA LEU A 70 31.84 -28.38 -19.66
C LEU A 70 31.98 -29.87 -19.32
N LEU A 71 31.14 -30.37 -18.42
CA LEU A 71 31.10 -31.78 -18.02
C LEU A 71 30.71 -32.68 -19.20
N VAL A 72 29.69 -32.30 -19.98
CA VAL A 72 29.30 -33.01 -21.21
C VAL A 72 30.43 -33.01 -22.24
N LEU A 73 31.07 -31.86 -22.48
CA LEU A 73 32.20 -31.75 -23.41
C LEU A 73 33.36 -32.67 -22.99
N LEU A 74 33.69 -32.69 -21.70
CA LEU A 74 34.75 -33.53 -21.15
C LEU A 74 34.45 -35.03 -21.34
N LEU A 75 33.19 -35.44 -21.18
CA LEU A 75 32.77 -36.82 -21.43
C LEU A 75 32.79 -37.21 -22.92
N LEU A 76 32.58 -36.26 -23.84
CA LEU A 76 32.50 -36.53 -25.28
C LEU A 76 33.85 -36.46 -26.01
N VAL A 77 34.76 -35.58 -25.59
CA VAL A 77 35.96 -35.22 -26.38
C VAL A 77 37.25 -35.86 -25.86
N LEU A 78 37.36 -36.14 -24.56
CA LEU A 78 38.60 -36.63 -23.95
C LEU A 78 38.65 -38.17 -23.88
N PRO A 79 39.86 -38.78 -23.85
CA PRO A 79 40.00 -40.20 -23.55
C PRO A 79 39.34 -40.55 -22.20
N PRO A 80 38.93 -41.81 -21.99
CA PRO A 80 38.16 -42.20 -20.81
C PRO A 80 38.86 -41.72 -19.54
N PRO A 81 38.20 -40.90 -18.71
CA PRO A 81 38.85 -40.32 -17.55
C PRO A 81 39.22 -41.43 -16.55
N PRO A 82 40.25 -41.21 -15.71
CA PRO A 82 40.63 -42.18 -14.69
C PRO A 82 39.42 -42.53 -13.80
N PRO A 83 39.33 -43.78 -13.30
CA PRO A 83 38.14 -44.29 -12.62
C PRO A 83 37.71 -43.45 -11.40
N ARG A 84 38.66 -42.79 -10.72
CA ARG A 84 38.37 -41.86 -9.61
C ARG A 84 37.59 -40.64 -10.06
N LEU A 85 37.88 -40.08 -11.24
CA LEU A 85 37.15 -38.95 -11.80
C LEU A 85 35.77 -39.40 -12.32
N LEU A 86 35.65 -40.59 -12.91
CA LEU A 86 34.35 -41.15 -13.31
C LEU A 86 33.38 -41.27 -12.13
N LEU A 87 33.85 -41.74 -10.97
CA LEU A 87 33.02 -41.83 -9.76
C LEU A 87 32.55 -40.45 -9.27
N LEU A 88 33.43 -39.44 -9.31
CA LEU A 88 33.07 -38.07 -8.95
C LEU A 88 32.04 -37.49 -9.94
N LEU A 89 32.21 -37.71 -11.24
CA LEU A 89 31.27 -37.26 -12.27
C LEU A 89 29.90 -37.93 -12.12
N LEU A 90 29.88 -39.24 -11.83
CA LEU A 90 28.65 -40.01 -11.59
C LEU A 90 27.87 -39.47 -10.38
N LEU A 91 28.56 -38.98 -9.34
CA LEU A 91 27.93 -38.37 -8.17
C LEU A 91 27.48 -36.92 -8.43
N LEU A 92 28.27 -36.13 -9.16
CA LEU A 92 27.98 -34.72 -9.40
C LEU A 92 26.85 -34.50 -10.43
N LEU A 93 26.80 -35.29 -11.50
CA LEU A 93 25.80 -35.15 -12.56
C LEU A 93 24.35 -35.19 -12.05
N PRO A 94 23.89 -36.20 -11.27
CA PRO A 94 22.51 -36.23 -10.78
C PRO A 94 22.21 -35.06 -9.83
N LEU A 95 23.20 -34.60 -9.06
CA LEU A 95 23.05 -33.44 -8.19
C LEU A 95 22.85 -32.15 -9.01
N LEU A 96 23.63 -31.93 -10.07
CA LEU A 96 23.47 -30.79 -10.98
C LEU A 96 22.10 -30.83 -11.69
N LEU A 97 21.68 -32.02 -12.15
CA LEU A 97 20.39 -32.23 -12.81
C LEU A 97 19.20 -32.00 -11.87
N LEU A 98 19.35 -32.30 -10.57
CA LEU A 98 18.32 -32.04 -9.57
C LEU A 98 18.25 -30.55 -9.19
N LEU A 99 19.39 -29.86 -9.13
CA LEU A 99 19.44 -28.42 -8.83
C LEU A 99 18.79 -27.56 -9.91
N LEU A 100 18.96 -27.91 -11.19
CA LEU A 100 18.43 -27.14 -12.32
C LEU A 100 16.90 -26.87 -12.23
N PRO A 101 16.01 -27.88 -12.10
CA PRO A 101 14.57 -27.65 -12.01
C PRO A 101 14.17 -26.89 -10.74
N LEU A 102 14.90 -27.06 -9.63
CA LEU A 102 14.67 -26.31 -8.39
C LEU A 102 14.97 -24.82 -8.56
N LEU A 103 16.09 -24.48 -9.21
CA LEU A 103 16.45 -23.09 -9.50
C LEU A 103 15.45 -22.45 -10.48
N LEU A 104 15.01 -23.18 -11.49
CA LEU A 104 13.97 -22.72 -12.43
C LEU A 104 12.63 -22.48 -11.72
N LEU A 105 12.22 -23.39 -10.83
CA LEU A 105 11.02 -23.21 -10.03
C LEU A 105 11.13 -21.95 -9.15
N LEU A 106 12.25 -21.76 -8.47
CA LEU A 106 12.49 -20.58 -7.65
C LEU A 106 12.45 -19.29 -8.49
N LEU A 107 13.04 -19.32 -9.69
CA LEU A 107 13.05 -18.20 -10.63
C LEU A 107 11.63 -17.81 -11.06
N LEU A 108 10.76 -18.79 -11.26
CA LEU A 108 9.35 -18.57 -11.61
C LEU A 108 8.50 -18.09 -10.43
N LEU A 109 8.74 -18.63 -9.22
CA LEU A 109 7.98 -18.27 -8.03
C LEU A 109 8.32 -16.87 -7.51
N LEU A 110 9.58 -16.44 -7.64
CA LEU A 110 10.04 -15.15 -7.15
C LEU A 110 9.21 -13.94 -7.64
N PRO A 111 8.95 -13.75 -8.95
CA PRO A 111 8.11 -12.65 -9.44
C PRO A 111 6.64 -12.80 -9.04
N LEU A 112 6.12 -14.03 -8.92
CA LEU A 112 4.75 -14.28 -8.45
C LEU A 112 4.55 -13.84 -7.01
N LEU A 113 5.52 -14.12 -6.14
CA LEU A 113 5.52 -13.66 -4.75
C LEU A 113 5.55 -12.13 -4.66
N LEU A 114 6.34 -11.46 -5.51
CA LEU A 114 6.33 -9.99 -5.58
C LEU A 114 4.97 -9.46 -6.03
N LEU A 115 4.37 -10.06 -7.05
CA LEU A 115 3.05 -9.64 -7.53
C LEU A 115 1.98 -9.79 -6.43
N LEU A 116 2.02 -10.89 -5.69
CA LEU A 116 1.12 -11.12 -4.55
C LEU A 116 1.32 -10.05 -3.46
N LEU A 117 2.57 -9.75 -3.11
CA LEU A 117 2.88 -8.71 -2.12
C LEU A 117 2.39 -7.33 -2.57
N LEU A 118 2.62 -6.97 -3.84
CA LEU A 118 2.15 -5.72 -4.44
C LEU A 118 0.61 -5.64 -4.41
N LEU A 119 -0.07 -6.72 -4.77
CA LEU A 119 -1.53 -6.81 -4.74
C LEU A 119 -2.08 -6.60 -3.32
N LEU A 120 -1.51 -7.29 -2.34
CA LEU A 120 -1.88 -7.16 -0.93
C LEU A 120 -1.73 -5.72 -0.45
N LEU A 121 -0.62 -5.08 -0.83
CA LEU A 121 -0.33 -3.70 -0.49
C LEU A 121 -1.32 -2.73 -1.13
N LEU A 122 -1.64 -2.92 -2.41
CA LEU A 122 -2.62 -2.12 -3.13
C LEU A 122 -4.00 -2.25 -2.49
N LEU A 123 -4.39 -3.47 -2.10
CA LEU A 123 -5.65 -3.72 -1.41
C LEU A 123 -5.71 -2.99 -0.06
N LEU A 124 -4.63 -3.03 0.72
CA LEU A 124 -4.51 -2.32 1.99
C LEU A 124 -4.67 -0.80 1.77
N LEU A 125 -3.98 -0.25 0.77
CA LEU A 125 -4.07 1.17 0.43
C LEU A 125 -5.49 1.57 0.00
N LEU A 126 -6.14 0.73 -0.82
CA LEU A 126 -7.52 0.95 -1.25
C LEU A 126 -8.49 0.94 -0.07
N LEU A 127 -8.34 -0.02 0.85
CA LEU A 127 -9.16 -0.11 2.06
C LEU A 127 -9.01 1.13 2.93
N LEU A 128 -7.77 1.58 3.13
CA LEU A 128 -7.47 2.81 3.87
C LEU A 128 -8.12 4.03 3.20
N LEU A 129 -7.99 4.16 1.87
CA LEU A 129 -8.60 5.24 1.12
C LEU A 129 -10.13 5.23 1.23
N LEU A 130 -10.74 4.05 1.17
CA LEU A 130 -12.17 3.88 1.34
C LEU A 130 -12.62 4.31 2.74
N LEU A 131 -11.90 3.88 3.78
CA LEU A 131 -12.16 4.29 5.17
C LEU A 131 -12.07 5.81 5.33
N LEU A 132 -11.05 6.41 4.71
CA LEU A 132 -10.83 7.85 4.70
C LEU A 132 -11.96 8.61 4.01
N LEU A 133 -12.42 8.11 2.86
CA LEU A 133 -13.57 8.66 2.14
C LEU A 133 -14.85 8.55 2.96
N LEU A 134 -15.09 7.40 3.61
CA LEU A 134 -16.24 7.18 4.47
C LEU A 134 -16.25 8.16 5.65
N LEU A 135 -15.10 8.35 6.29
CA LEU A 135 -14.93 9.32 7.37
C LEU A 135 -15.25 10.75 6.89
N LEU A 136 -14.73 11.14 5.73
CA LEU A 136 -15.00 12.44 5.12
C LEU A 136 -16.50 12.63 4.82
N LEU A 137 -17.16 11.62 4.28
CA LEU A 137 -18.60 11.64 4.00
C LEU A 137 -19.42 11.83 5.28
N LEU A 138 -19.08 11.10 6.34
CA LEU A 138 -19.74 11.20 7.63
C LEU A 138 -19.58 12.61 8.23
N LEU A 139 -18.39 13.19 8.14
CA LEU A 139 -18.13 14.56 8.58
C LEU A 139 -18.95 15.58 7.80
N LEU A 140 -19.02 15.43 6.47
CA LEU A 140 -19.82 16.30 5.60
C LEU A 140 -21.31 16.23 5.97
N LEU A 141 -21.83 15.02 6.18
CA LEU A 141 -23.22 14.80 6.58
C LEU A 141 -23.52 15.49 7.92
N LEU A 142 -22.61 15.37 8.89
CA LEU A 142 -22.75 16.02 10.19
C LEU A 142 -22.76 17.56 10.07
N LEU A 143 -21.88 18.11 9.23
CA LEU A 143 -21.86 19.55 8.95
C LEU A 143 -23.18 20.02 8.30
N LEU A 144 -23.70 19.26 7.32
CA LEU A 144 -24.96 19.58 6.66
C LEU A 144 -26.14 19.56 7.65
N LEU A 145 -26.21 18.54 8.51
CA LEU A 145 -27.23 18.44 9.54
C LEU A 145 -27.20 19.64 10.48
N LEU A 146 -26.01 20.05 10.91
CA LEU A 146 -25.82 21.22 11.76
C LEU A 146 -26.28 22.51 11.06
N LEU A 147 -25.94 22.68 9.78
CA LEU A 147 -26.38 23.82 8.99
C LEU A 147 -27.91 23.85 8.82
N LEU A 148 -28.55 22.70 8.60
CA LEU A 148 -30.01 22.61 8.49
C LEU A 148 -30.69 22.98 9.82
N LEU A 149 -30.16 22.48 10.93
CA LEU A 149 -30.68 22.80 12.27
C LEU A 149 -30.54 24.30 12.56
N LEU A 150 -29.43 24.90 12.12
CA LEU A 150 -29.19 26.33 12.18
C LEU A 150 -30.22 27.14 11.38
N LEU A 151 -30.49 26.75 10.14
CA LEU A 151 -31.50 27.39 9.30
C LEU A 151 -32.89 27.31 9.91
N LEU A 152 -33.27 26.14 10.44
CA LEU A 152 -34.56 25.94 11.09
C LEU A 152 -34.71 26.84 12.32
N LEU A 153 -33.66 26.96 13.13
CA LEU A 153 -33.64 27.86 14.28
C LEU A 153 -33.84 29.32 13.86
N LEU A 154 -33.14 29.78 12.82
CA LEU A 154 -33.29 31.14 12.29
C LEU A 154 -34.71 31.40 11.78
N LEU A 155 -35.32 30.44 11.10
CA LEU A 155 -36.70 30.56 10.61
C LEU A 155 -37.70 30.70 11.75
N LEU A 156 -37.60 29.85 12.78
CA LEU A 156 -38.45 29.93 13.96
C LEU A 156 -38.33 31.28 14.67
N LEU A 157 -37.09 31.77 14.82
CA LEU A 157 -36.83 33.08 15.43
C LEU A 157 -37.41 34.23 14.62
N HIS A 158 -37.30 34.18 13.29
CA HIS A 158 -37.85 35.21 12.41
C HIS A 158 -39.38 35.30 12.52
N GLN A 159 -40.06 34.15 12.49
CA GLN A 159 -41.53 34.13 12.63
C GLN A 159 -42.00 34.69 13.97
N HIS A 160 -41.30 34.38 15.05
CA HIS A 160 -41.67 34.89 16.37
C HIS A 160 -41.53 36.41 16.46
N HIS A 161 -40.44 36.97 15.89
CA HIS A 161 -40.27 38.42 15.86
C HIS A 161 -41.33 39.13 15.03
N HIS A 162 -41.73 38.53 13.90
CA HIS A 162 -42.70 39.14 13.01
C HIS A 162 -44.13 39.14 13.60
N HIS A 163 -44.50 38.09 14.34
CA HIS A 163 -45.79 38.07 15.05
C HIS A 163 -45.84 39.06 16.22
N HIS A 164 -44.72 39.30 16.91
CA HIS A 164 -44.71 40.23 18.03
C HIS A 164 -44.78 41.70 17.60
N HIS A 165 -44.24 42.04 16.42
CA HIS A 165 -44.36 43.39 15.87
C HIS A 165 -45.74 43.69 15.24
N HIS A 166 -46.58 42.69 14.97
CA HIS A 166 -47.92 42.87 14.40
C HIS A 166 -49.05 42.84 15.44
N SER A 167 -48.71 42.59 16.71
CA SER A 167 -49.65 42.57 17.85
C SER A 167 -49.51 43.78 18.79
N GLN A 168 -48.73 44.79 18.36
CA GLN A 168 -48.75 46.17 18.84
C GLN A 168 -49.26 47.07 17.73
#